data_AF-A0A0G1FRI2-F1
#
_entry.id   AF-A0A0G1FRI2-F1
#
_cell.length_a   1.000
_cell.length_b   1.000
_cell.length_c   1.000
_cell.angle_alpha   90.00
_cell.angle_beta   90.00
_cell.angle_gamma   90.00
#
_symmetry.space_group_name_H-M   'P 1'
#
loop_
_entity.id
_entity.type
_entity.pdbx_description
1 polymer ?
#
loop_
_entity_poly.entity_id
_entity_poly.type
_entity_poly.pdbx_seq_one_letter_code
_entity_poly.pdbx_strand_id
1 'polypeptide(L)'
;MIIVFAAAFGGGILRGLVGFIKYQFSYKEVKFRPYYFLGMMFVSGIIGAVAALAIKEIGFTLLGSFTPALAFIIGYAGGDFIENIYKIIIKKSSFYAP
;
A
#
# COMPACT_ATOMS: atom_id res chain seq x y z
N MET A 1 -15.96 -5.59 8.17
CA MET A 1 -15.03 -6.39 7.34
C MET A 1 -14.88 -5.80 5.93
N ILE A 2 -15.95 -5.71 5.14
CA ILE A 2 -15.91 -5.17 3.75
C ILE A 2 -15.37 -3.73 3.68
N ILE A 3 -15.78 -2.84 4.58
CA ILE A 3 -15.33 -1.43 4.62
C ILE A 3 -13.82 -1.33 4.83
N VAL A 4 -13.23 -2.25 5.58
CA VAL A 4 -11.79 -2.30 5.87
C VAL A 4 -11.00 -2.66 4.62
N PHE A 5 -11.47 -3.67 3.87
CA PHE A 5 -10.86 -4.04 2.59
C PHE A 5 -11.04 -2.98 1.51
N ALA A 6 -12.23 -2.36 1.44
CA ALA A 6 -12.48 -1.25 0.54
C ALA A 6 -11.57 -0.04 0.85
N ALA A 7 -11.35 0.25 2.14
CA ALA A 7 -10.45 1.31 2.57
C ALA A 7 -8.98 0.99 2.20
N ALA A 8 -8.52 -0.23 2.44
CA ALA A 8 -7.17 -0.66 2.05
C ALA A 8 -6.94 -0.61 0.53
N PHE A 9 -7.93 -1.08 -0.24
CA PHE A 9 -7.92 -1.00 -1.69
C PHE A 9 -7.88 0.45 -2.19
N GLY A 10 -8.69 1.33 -1.57
CA GLY A 10 -8.68 2.76 -1.84
C GLY A 10 -7.34 3.42 -1.55
N GLY A 11 -6.67 3.04 -0.45
CA GLY A 11 -5.31 3.49 -0.14
C GLY A 11 -4.30 3.06 -1.22
N GLY A 12 -4.37 1.81 -1.68
CA GLY A 12 -3.53 1.28 -2.75
C GLY A 12 -3.75 1.98 -4.09
N ILE A 13 -5.00 2.33 -4.42
CA ILE A 13 -5.33 3.15 -5.61
C ILE A 13 -4.71 4.54 -5.49
N LEU A 14 -4.81 5.18 -4.33
CA LEU A 14 -4.23 6.50 -4.07
C LEU A 14 -2.71 6.51 -4.26
N ARG A 15 -2.02 5.46 -3.79
CA ARG A 15 -0.58 5.27 -4.06
C ARG A 15 -0.30 5.22 -5.57
N GLY A 16 -1.10 4.45 -6.32
CA GLY A 16 -1.00 4.36 -7.78
C GLY A 16 -1.20 5.72 -8.47
N LEU A 17 -2.18 6.51 -8.02
CA LEU A 17 -2.43 7.87 -8.53
C LEU A 17 -1.26 8.81 -8.25
N VAL A 18 -0.73 8.81 -7.03
CA VAL A 18 0.44 9.63 -6.67
C VAL A 18 1.66 9.22 -7.51
N GLY A 19 1.88 7.92 -7.74
CA GLY A 19 2.94 7.42 -8.61
C GLY A 19 2.79 7.90 -10.05
N PHE A 20 1.56 7.87 -10.58
CA PHE A 20 1.26 8.37 -11.91
C PHE A 20 1.48 9.89 -12.04
N ILE A 21 1.04 10.68 -11.05
CA ILE A 21 1.27 12.13 -11.03
C ILE A 21 2.78 12.43 -11.05
N LYS A 22 3.56 11.74 -10.20
CA LYS A 22 5.03 11.87 -10.19
C LYS A 22 5.64 11.52 -11.55
N TYR A 23 5.17 10.45 -12.18
CA TYR A 23 5.63 10.05 -13.50
C TYR A 23 5.33 11.11 -14.57
N GLN A 24 4.15 11.72 -14.53
CA GLN A 24 3.79 12.83 -15.44
C GLN A 24 4.69 14.07 -15.23
N PHE A 25 5.03 14.41 -13.99
CA PHE A 25 5.91 15.57 -13.72
C PHE A 25 7.39 15.32 -14.04
N SER A 26 7.88 14.08 -13.97
CA SER A 26 9.29 13.76 -14.22
C SER A 26 9.69 13.68 -15.70
N TYR A 27 8.75 13.47 -16.63
CA TYR A 27 9.07 13.23 -18.03
C TYR A 27 8.39 14.24 -18.96
N LYS A 28 9.16 14.87 -19.86
CA LYS A 28 8.61 15.66 -20.98
C LYS A 28 8.03 14.68 -22.01
N GLU A 29 6.74 14.86 -22.35
CA GLU A 29 5.94 14.06 -23.30
C GLU A 29 5.61 12.62 -22.86
N VAL A 30 4.72 12.48 -21.88
CA VAL A 30 4.22 11.16 -21.48
C VAL A 30 3.01 10.74 -22.31
N LYS A 31 3.16 9.70 -23.14
CA LYS A 31 2.04 9.07 -23.84
C LYS A 31 1.09 8.43 -22.82
N PHE A 32 -0.05 9.07 -22.56
CA PHE A 32 -1.06 8.53 -21.65
C PHE A 32 -1.69 7.28 -22.24
N ARG A 33 -1.47 6.13 -21.59
CA ARG A 33 -2.06 4.84 -21.96
C ARG A 33 -3.14 4.49 -20.92
N PRO A 34 -4.42 4.82 -21.16
CA PRO A 34 -5.48 4.70 -20.15
C PRO A 34 -5.66 3.26 -19.65
N TYR A 35 -5.56 2.25 -20.54
CA TYR A 35 -5.66 0.84 -20.14
C TYR A 35 -4.51 0.40 -19.24
N TYR A 36 -3.29 0.84 -19.52
CA TYR A 36 -2.13 0.54 -18.67
C TYR A 36 -2.24 1.24 -17.32
N PHE A 37 -2.70 2.49 -17.30
CA PHE A 37 -2.95 3.24 -16.08
C PHE A 37 -4.01 2.57 -15.19
N LEU A 38 -5.17 2.23 -15.75
CA LEU A 38 -6.23 1.52 -15.04
C LEU A 38 -5.77 0.14 -14.53
N GLY A 39 -5.06 -0.62 -15.36
CA GLY A 39 -4.48 -1.91 -14.96
C GLY A 39 -3.51 -1.76 -13.79
N MET A 40 -2.57 -0.81 -13.87
CA MET A 40 -1.60 -0.56 -12.81
C MET A 40 -2.24 -0.03 -11.53
N MET A 41 -3.26 0.83 -11.63
CA MET A 41 -4.03 1.28 -10.47
C MET A 41 -4.77 0.14 -9.79
N PHE A 42 -5.39 -0.75 -10.58
CA PHE A 42 -6.11 -1.91 -10.06
C PHE A 42 -5.16 -2.87 -9.35
N VAL A 43 -4.01 -3.18 -9.96
CA VAL A 43 -2.96 -3.98 -9.34
C VAL A 43 -2.46 -3.32 -8.05
N SER A 44 -2.24 -2.01 -8.05
CA SER A 44 -1.84 -1.26 -6.83
C SER A 44 -2.90 -1.36 -5.73
N GLY A 45 -4.19 -1.27 -6.08
CA GLY A 45 -5.29 -1.49 -5.14
C GLY A 45 -5.29 -2.90 -4.54
N ILE A 46 -5.10 -3.94 -5.37
CA ILE A 46 -4.99 -5.33 -4.90
C ILE A 46 -3.81 -5.48 -3.93
N ILE A 47 -2.64 -4.93 -4.25
CA ILE A 47 -1.46 -4.97 -3.38
C ILE A 47 -1.76 -4.32 -2.02
N GLY A 48 -2.43 -3.16 -2.02
CA GLY A 48 -2.84 -2.49 -0.79
C GLY A 48 -3.80 -3.33 0.07
N ALA A 49 -4.76 -4.00 -0.56
CA ALA A 49 -5.68 -4.90 0.13
C ALA A 49 -4.97 -6.15 0.72
N VAL A 50 -4.05 -6.75 -0.05
CA VAL A 50 -3.24 -7.90 0.42
C VAL A 50 -2.34 -7.48 1.58
N ALA A 51 -1.73 -6.29 1.52
CA ALA A 51 -0.89 -5.77 2.61
C ALA A 51 -1.71 -5.59 3.89
N ALA A 52 -2.90 -4.99 3.80
CA ALA A 52 -3.78 -4.83 4.96
C ALA A 52 -4.24 -6.17 5.53
N LEU A 53 -4.49 -7.18 4.67
CA LEU A 53 -4.83 -8.54 5.11
C LEU A 53 -3.68 -9.19 5.88
N ALA A 54 -2.46 -9.17 5.32
CA ALA A 54 -1.28 -9.76 5.96
C ALA A 54 -1.03 -9.15 7.36
N ILE A 55 -1.10 -7.83 7.47
CA ILE A 55 -0.90 -7.12 8.74
C ILE A 55 -2.00 -7.45 9.75
N LYS A 56 -3.25 -7.56 9.29
CA LYS A 56 -4.37 -7.96 10.15
C LYS A 56 -4.20 -9.38 10.69
N GLU A 57 -3.78 -10.34 9.85
CA GLU A 57 -3.56 -11.74 10.24
C GLU A 57 -2.40 -11.90 11.23
N ILE A 58 -1.38 -11.03 11.17
CA ILE A 58 -0.29 -10.99 12.15
C ILE A 58 -0.77 -10.44 13.52
N GLY A 59 -2.02 -9.98 13.62
CA GLY A 59 -2.60 -9.46 14.85
C GLY A 59 -2.23 -8.01 15.14
N PHE A 60 -1.71 -7.29 14.15
CA PHE A 60 -1.37 -5.88 14.32
C PHE A 60 -2.67 -5.05 14.47
N THR A 61 -2.81 -4.38 15.60
CA THR A 61 -3.94 -3.48 15.88
C THR A 61 -3.40 -2.14 16.37
N LEU A 62 -4.08 -1.06 16.01
CA LEU A 62 -3.75 0.28 16.51
C LEU A 62 -4.80 0.65 17.55
N LEU A 63 -4.37 0.98 18.78
CA LEU A 63 -5.27 1.23 19.92
C LEU A 63 -6.25 0.06 20.19
N GLY A 64 -5.81 -1.19 19.98
CA GLY A 64 -6.61 -2.38 20.26
C GLY A 64 -7.75 -2.66 19.26
N SER A 65 -7.85 -1.91 18.16
CA SER A 65 -8.83 -2.16 17.10
C SER A 65 -8.24 -2.04 15.70
N PHE A 66 -8.76 -2.83 14.75
CA PHE A 66 -8.40 -2.71 13.35
C PHE A 66 -9.42 -1.83 12.63
N THR A 67 -9.14 -0.52 12.57
CA THR A 67 -10.06 0.46 11.99
C THR A 67 -9.92 0.53 10.46
N PRO A 68 -10.98 0.94 9.73
CA PRO A 68 -10.87 1.19 8.29
C PRO A 68 -9.81 2.25 7.94
N ALA A 69 -9.61 3.24 8.81
CA ALA A 69 -8.57 4.26 8.64
C ALA A 69 -7.16 3.66 8.69
N LEU A 70 -6.92 2.72 9.63
CA LEU A 70 -5.66 1.98 9.68
C LEU A 70 -5.45 1.17 8.41
N ALA A 71 -6.48 0.47 7.95
CA ALA A 71 -6.43 -0.33 6.73
C ALA A 71 -6.12 0.53 5.49
N PHE A 72 -6.66 1.74 5.41
CA PHE A 72 -6.36 2.70 4.36
C PHE A 72 -4.88 3.12 4.36
N ILE A 73 -4.33 3.43 5.54
CA ILE A 73 -2.91 3.81 5.68
C ILE A 73 -2.01 2.64 5.28
N ILE A 74 -2.32 1.43 5.74
CA ILE A 74 -1.58 0.22 5.36
C ILE A 74 -1.67 -0.01 3.85
N GLY A 75 -2.86 0.14 3.26
CA GLY A 75 -3.05 -0.01 1.82
C GLY A 75 -2.27 1.01 0.99
N TYR A 76 -2.19 2.27 1.44
CA TYR A 76 -1.39 3.31 0.81
C TYR A 76 0.12 3.05 0.94
N ALA A 77 0.57 2.62 2.12
CA ALA A 77 1.97 2.29 2.36
C ALA A 77 2.38 0.94 1.74
N GLY A 78 1.42 0.06 1.44
CA GLY A 78 1.59 -1.17 0.66
C GLY A 78 2.70 -2.07 1.18
N GLY A 79 3.56 -2.53 0.27
CA GLY A 79 4.69 -3.41 0.59
C GLY A 79 5.72 -2.78 1.54
N ASP A 80 5.93 -1.46 1.47
CA ASP A 80 6.87 -0.76 2.35
C ASP A 80 6.42 -0.85 3.82
N PHE A 81 5.11 -0.90 4.05
CA PHE A 81 4.57 -1.10 5.39
C PHE A 81 4.92 -2.50 5.93
N ILE A 82 4.72 -3.54 5.10
CA ILE A 82 5.05 -4.92 5.46
C ILE A 82 6.53 -5.05 5.81
N GLU A 83 7.40 -4.49 4.96
CA GLU A 83 8.84 -4.53 5.18
C GLU A 83 9.23 -3.88 6.51
N ASN A 84 8.68 -2.70 6.81
CA ASN A 84 8.97 -1.99 8.04
C ASN A 84 8.42 -2.71 9.29
N ILE A 85 7.22 -3.27 9.22
CA ILE A 85 6.68 -4.11 10.30
C ILE A 85 7.55 -5.34 10.51
N TYR A 86 7.98 -5.98 9.43
CA TYR A 86 8.86 -7.14 9.51
C TYR A 86 10.19 -6.79 10.18
N LYS A 87 10.83 -5.66 9.82
CA LYS A 87 12.03 -5.12 10.49
C LYS A 87 11.84 -4.92 12.00
N ILE A 88 10.69 -4.39 12.41
CA ILE A 88 10.36 -4.19 13.83
C ILE A 88 10.26 -5.54 14.56
N ILE A 89 9.58 -6.53 13.97
CA ILE A 89 9.41 -7.86 14.56
C ILE A 89 10.76 -8.54 14.77
N ILE A 90 11.65 -8.51 13.77
CA ILE A 90 12.98 -9.12 13.87
C ILE A 90 14.00 -8.28 14.66
N LYS A 91 13.60 -7.11 15.17
CA LYS A 91 14.45 -6.12 15.87
C LYS A 91 15.74 -5.74 15.12
N LYS A 92 15.75 -5.88 13.79
CA LYS A 92 16.87 -5.50 12.91
C LYS A 92 16.49 -4.23 12.16
N SER A 93 17.31 -3.19 12.27
CA SER A 93 17.10 -1.92 11.55
C SER A 93 17.33 -2.03 10.04
N SER A 94 18.05 -3.08 9.59
CA SER A 94 18.42 -3.29 8.19
C SER A 94 18.48 -4.78 7.84
N PHE A 95 17.93 -5.17 6.68
CA PHE A 95 18.21 -6.47 6.04
C PHE A 95 19.60 -6.53 5.42
N TYR A 96 20.20 -5.37 5.15
CA TYR A 96 21.51 -5.16 4.55
C TYR A 96 22.52 -4.65 5.60
N ALA A 97 22.56 -5.27 6.78
CA ALA A 97 23.73 -5.12 7.64
C ALA A 97 24.73 -6.23 7.29
N PRO A 98 26.02 -5.93 7.07
CA PRO A 98 27.07 -6.96 7.06
C PRO A 98 27.12 -7.71 8.40
#